data_AF-A0ABD0QF91-F1
#
_entry.id   AF-A0ABD0QF91-F1
#
_cell.length_a   1.000
_cell.length_b   1.000
_cell.length_c   1.000
_cell.angle_alpha   90.00
_cell.angle_beta   90.00
_cell.angle_gamma   90.00
#
_symmetry.space_group_name_H-M   'P 1'
#
loop_
_entity.id
_entity.type
_entity.pdbx_description
1 polymer ?
#
loop_
_entity_poly.entity_id
_entity_poly.type
_entity_poly.pdbx_seq_one_letter_code
_entity_poly.pdbx_strand_id
1 'polypeptide(L)'
;VYPYEVTMLTRVLSMLPSPRPDEAVLSRINAVILQCNLNDLNTYATVVAKWIRNDPSYRHNTSSKYVRLLQTLNRCGRERLHSFESLDVLLEEWFDEMLLEESMVTMQKLTDQISWINVHELGVYLTRTNYFCAALMD
;
A
#
# COMPACT_ATOMS: atom_id res chain seq x y z
N VAL A 1 20.73 2.68 -0.60
CA VAL A 1 19.76 1.56 -0.58
C VAL A 1 18.55 2.03 -1.35
N TYR A 2 18.20 1.36 -2.46
CA TYR A 2 17.08 1.79 -3.29
C TYR A 2 15.77 1.19 -2.78
N PRO A 3 14.66 1.95 -2.70
CA PRO A 3 13.36 1.45 -2.26
C PRO A 3 12.96 0.14 -2.94
N TYR A 4 13.09 0.09 -4.28
CA TYR A 4 12.79 -1.09 -5.09
C TYR A 4 13.56 -2.35 -4.65
N GLU A 5 14.85 -2.25 -4.35
CA GLU A 5 15.66 -3.40 -3.91
C GLU A 5 15.16 -3.96 -2.58
N VAL A 6 14.82 -3.07 -1.63
CA VAL A 6 14.29 -3.46 -0.32
C VAL A 6 12.91 -4.06 -0.47
N THR A 7 12.05 -3.50 -1.32
CA THR A 7 10.70 -4.03 -1.58
C THR A 7 10.80 -5.44 -2.17
N MET A 8 11.65 -5.62 -3.18
CA MET A 8 11.84 -6.90 -3.85
C MET A 8 12.37 -7.97 -2.88
N LEU A 9 13.43 -7.65 -2.13
CA LEU A 9 14.01 -8.58 -1.15
C LEU A 9 13.00 -8.92 -0.04
N THR A 10 12.28 -7.93 0.46
CA THR A 10 11.25 -8.14 1.49
C THR A 10 10.13 -9.05 0.99
N ARG A 11 9.69 -8.85 -0.26
CA ARG A 11 8.71 -9.72 -0.93
C ARG A 11 9.23 -11.15 -1.05
N VAL A 12 10.46 -11.35 -1.51
CA VAL A 12 11.09 -12.68 -1.63
C VAL A 12 11.18 -13.37 -0.27
N LEU A 13 11.67 -12.65 0.75
CA LEU A 13 11.74 -13.17 2.11
C LEU A 13 10.36 -13.62 2.61
N SER A 14 9.30 -12.85 2.34
CA SER A 14 7.93 -13.20 2.77
C SER A 14 7.38 -14.51 2.18
N MET A 15 7.99 -15.03 1.11
CA MET A 15 7.58 -16.27 0.44
C MET A 15 8.30 -17.51 0.99
N LEU A 16 9.31 -17.34 1.85
CA LEU A 16 10.01 -18.44 2.49
C LEU A 16 9.14 -19.09 3.57
N PRO A 17 9.34 -20.39 3.89
CA PRO A 17 8.48 -21.12 4.83
C PRO A 17 8.63 -20.71 6.31
N SER A 18 9.65 -19.92 6.68
CA SER A 18 9.83 -19.44 8.06
C SER A 18 10.49 -18.06 8.16
N PRO A 19 9.98 -17.01 7.48
CA PRO A 19 10.60 -15.71 7.52
C PRO A 19 10.11 -15.02 8.79
N ARG A 20 10.83 -15.22 9.89
CA ARG A 20 10.75 -14.28 11.00
C ARG A 20 11.52 -13.04 10.54
N PRO A 21 10.86 -11.89 10.36
CA PRO A 21 11.58 -10.68 10.04
C PRO A 21 12.52 -10.36 11.20
N ASP A 22 13.81 -10.45 10.92
CA ASP A 22 14.85 -9.94 11.81
C ASP A 22 14.75 -8.41 11.88
N GLU A 23 15.23 -7.82 12.97
CA GLU A 23 15.25 -6.36 13.17
C GLU A 23 16.01 -5.65 12.04
N ALA A 24 17.00 -6.30 11.42
CA ALA A 24 17.70 -5.79 10.25
C ALA A 24 16.77 -5.55 9.05
N VAL A 25 15.80 -6.43 8.81
CA VAL A 25 14.82 -6.28 7.72
C VAL A 25 13.90 -5.09 8.02
N LEU A 26 13.37 -5.03 9.24
CA LEU A 26 12.49 -3.94 9.66
C LEU A 26 13.20 -2.58 9.62
N SER A 27 14.47 -2.52 10.04
CA SER A 27 15.29 -1.31 9.97
C SER A 27 15.47 -0.83 8.52
N ARG A 28 15.75 -1.74 7.58
CA ARG A 28 15.89 -1.41 6.15
C ARG A 28 14.61 -0.89 5.55
N ILE A 29 13.45 -1.49 5.89
CA ILE A 29 12.15 -1.00 5.43
C ILE A 29 11.92 0.42 5.95
N ASN A 30 12.11 0.66 7.25
CA ASN A 30 11.93 1.99 7.83
C ASN A 30 12.86 3.05 7.21
N ALA A 31 14.05 2.67 6.76
CA ALA A 31 14.98 3.60 6.11
C ALA A 31 14.52 4.06 4.72
N VAL A 32 13.69 3.28 4.03
CA VAL A 32 13.26 3.58 2.65
C VAL A 32 11.77 3.90 2.53
N ILE A 33 10.95 3.61 3.56
CA ILE A 33 9.48 3.69 3.51
C ILE A 33 8.94 5.04 3.05
N LEU A 34 9.59 6.15 3.39
CA LEU A 34 9.17 7.50 2.99
C LEU A 34 9.44 7.83 1.51
N GLN A 35 10.26 7.02 0.84
CA GLN A 35 10.61 7.16 -0.57
C GLN A 35 9.82 6.18 -1.46
N CYS A 36 9.04 5.30 -0.86
CA CYS A 36 8.28 4.27 -1.54
C CYS A 36 7.04 4.86 -2.24
N ASN A 37 6.71 4.30 -3.40
CA ASN A 37 5.43 4.56 -4.07
C ASN A 37 4.29 3.74 -3.42
N LEU A 38 3.03 3.97 -3.79
CA LEU A 38 1.92 3.23 -3.18
C LEU A 38 2.01 1.72 -3.41
N ASN A 39 2.55 1.27 -4.55
CA ASN A 39 2.70 -0.15 -4.85
C ASN A 39 3.75 -0.83 -3.94
N ASP A 40 4.86 -0.15 -3.65
CA ASP A 40 5.85 -0.56 -2.66
C ASP A 40 5.19 -0.65 -1.27
N LEU A 41 4.44 0.38 -0.87
CA LEU A 41 3.73 0.41 0.42
C LEU A 41 2.69 -0.72 0.54
N ASN A 42 1.95 -1.00 -0.55
CA ASN A 42 0.99 -2.12 -0.63
C ASN A 42 1.70 -3.47 -0.50
N THR A 43 2.87 -3.61 -1.14
CA THR A 43 3.72 -4.80 -1.00
C THR A 43 4.15 -4.99 0.46
N TYR A 44 4.62 -3.94 1.14
CA TYR A 44 4.98 -4.04 2.55
C TYR A 44 3.78 -4.38 3.44
N ALA A 45 2.62 -3.77 3.21
CA ALA A 45 1.40 -4.09 3.96
C ALA A 45 1.04 -5.58 3.83
N THR A 46 1.11 -6.12 2.61
CA THR A 46 0.88 -7.54 2.32
C THR A 46 1.89 -8.44 3.03
N VAL A 47 3.17 -8.07 3.00
CA VAL A 47 4.24 -8.83 3.67
C VAL A 47 4.07 -8.82 5.18
N VAL A 48 3.77 -7.66 5.78
CA VAL A 48 3.54 -7.54 7.22
C VAL A 48 2.32 -8.37 7.64
N ALA A 49 1.24 -8.37 6.86
CA ALA A 49 0.08 -9.24 7.12
C ALA A 49 0.46 -10.73 7.12
N LYS A 50 1.33 -11.17 6.21
CA LYS A 50 1.87 -12.55 6.20
C LYS A 50 2.72 -12.85 7.43
N TRP A 51 3.62 -11.94 7.81
CA TRP A 51 4.46 -12.11 9.00
C TRP A 51 3.61 -12.21 10.26
N ILE A 52 2.60 -11.35 10.42
CA ILE A 52 1.67 -11.40 11.55
C ILE A 52 0.94 -12.75 11.61
N ARG A 53 0.43 -13.24 10.47
CA ARG A 53 -0.27 -14.54 10.41
C ARG A 53 0.65 -15.72 10.76
N ASN A 54 1.92 -15.62 10.42
CA ASN A 54 2.92 -16.68 10.60
C ASN A 54 3.70 -16.58 11.93
N ASP A 55 3.51 -15.52 12.72
CA ASP A 55 4.21 -15.31 13.99
C ASP A 55 3.37 -15.84 15.17
N PRO A 56 3.75 -16.99 15.79
CA PRO A 56 2.99 -17.55 16.91
C PRO A 56 3.00 -16.63 18.15
N SER A 57 4.01 -15.76 18.27
CA SER A 57 4.15 -14.86 19.41
C SER A 57 3.20 -13.66 19.34
N TYR A 58 2.66 -13.35 18.15
CA TYR A 58 1.73 -12.23 17.94
C TYR A 58 0.48 -12.33 18.83
N ARG A 59 0.00 -13.56 19.12
CA ARG A 59 -1.19 -13.79 19.96
C ARG A 59 -0.94 -13.50 21.45
N HIS A 60 0.31 -13.53 21.91
CA HIS A 60 0.66 -13.41 23.32
C HIS A 60 1.28 -12.06 23.67
N ASN A 61 1.78 -11.34 22.67
CA ASN A 61 2.27 -9.99 22.79
C ASN A 61 2.06 -9.36 21.42
N THR A 62 1.20 -8.33 21.32
CA THR A 62 1.06 -7.57 20.07
C THR A 62 2.45 -7.03 19.75
N SER A 63 3.17 -7.69 18.83
CA SER A 63 4.58 -7.39 18.60
C SER A 63 4.67 -5.95 18.11
N SER A 64 5.05 -5.05 19.02
CA SER A 64 4.89 -3.59 18.88
C SER A 64 5.53 -3.06 17.61
N LYS A 65 6.51 -3.79 17.07
CA LYS A 65 7.17 -3.53 15.80
C LYS A 65 6.27 -3.65 14.57
N TYR A 66 5.40 -4.65 14.48
CA TYR A 66 4.50 -4.79 13.32
C TYR A 66 3.42 -3.72 13.32
N VAL A 67 2.86 -3.42 14.50
CA VAL A 67 1.87 -2.34 14.65
C VAL A 67 2.49 -0.99 14.29
N ARG A 68 3.70 -0.71 14.79
CA ARG A 68 4.40 0.54 14.47
C ARG A 68 4.71 0.65 12.97
N LEU A 69 5.08 -0.46 12.34
CA LEU A 69 5.32 -0.48 10.90
C LEU A 69 4.03 -0.24 10.11
N LEU A 70 2.93 -0.90 10.46
CA LEU A 70 1.62 -0.67 9.82
C LEU A 70 1.13 0.79 10.00
N GLN A 71 1.31 1.37 11.18
CA GLN A 71 1.02 2.78 11.43
C GLN A 71 1.85 3.70 10.53
N THR A 72 3.14 3.39 10.35
CA THR A 72 4.04 4.15 9.48
C THR A 72 3.64 4.02 8.01
N LEU A 73 3.32 2.80 7.57
CA LEU A 73 2.83 2.52 6.21
C LEU A 73 1.54 3.29 5.93
N ASN A 74 0.58 3.27 6.86
CA ASN A 74 -0.70 3.96 6.70
C ASN A 74 -0.50 5.48 6.62
N ARG A 75 0.29 6.07 7.54
CA ARG A 75 0.61 7.50 7.49
C ARG A 75 1.27 7.88 6.16
N CYS A 76 2.31 7.16 5.75
CA CYS A 76 3.04 7.43 4.51
C CYS A 76 2.13 7.33 3.28
N GLY A 77 1.27 6.30 3.25
CA GLY A 77 0.34 6.10 2.16
C GLY A 77 -0.73 7.19 2.08
N ARG A 78 -1.27 7.66 3.22
CA ARG A 78 -2.20 8.80 3.27
C ARG A 78 -1.55 10.11 2.81
N GLU A 79 -0.35 10.40 3.32
CA GLU A 79 0.42 11.59 2.94
C GLU A 79 0.67 11.60 1.42
N ARG A 80 1.08 10.46 0.85
CA ARG A 80 1.29 10.32 -0.60
C ARG A 80 -0.01 10.42 -1.38
N LEU A 81 -1.08 9.74 -0.95
CA LEU A 81 -2.40 9.81 -1.60
C LEU A 81 -2.90 11.26 -1.70
N HIS A 82 -2.78 12.02 -0.61
CA HIS A 82 -3.17 13.42 -0.61
C HIS A 82 -2.29 14.34 -1.45
N SER A 83 -1.11 13.88 -1.88
CA SER A 83 -0.20 14.63 -2.75
C SER A 83 -0.41 14.38 -4.25
N PHE A 84 -1.27 13.45 -4.65
CA PHE A 84 -1.55 13.26 -6.07
C PHE A 84 -2.35 14.43 -6.64
N GLU A 85 -1.82 14.99 -7.72
CA GLU A 85 -2.45 16.04 -8.51
C GLU A 85 -2.88 15.54 -9.90
N SER A 86 -2.58 14.27 -10.22
CA SER A 86 -2.87 13.65 -11.51
C SER A 86 -3.59 12.31 -11.31
N LEU A 87 -4.76 12.18 -11.93
CA LEU A 87 -5.54 10.95 -11.93
C LEU A 87 -4.79 9.79 -12.60
N ASP A 88 -4.10 10.06 -13.71
CA ASP A 88 -3.36 9.03 -14.46
C ASP A 88 -2.27 8.39 -13.59
N VAL A 89 -1.49 9.21 -12.87
CA VAL A 89 -0.44 8.71 -11.96
C VAL A 89 -1.05 7.95 -10.78
N LEU A 90 -2.19 8.40 -10.26
CA LEU A 90 -2.91 7.68 -9.19
C LEU A 90 -3.40 6.31 -9.66
N LEU A 91 -3.90 6.19 -10.90
CA LEU A 91 -4.37 4.93 -11.48
C LEU A 91 -3.21 3.95 -11.79
N GLU A 92 -2.01 4.47 -12.08
CA GLU A 92 -0.79 3.65 -12.21
C GLU A 92 -0.28 3.13 -10.85
N GLU A 93 -0.44 3.91 -9.78
CA GLU A 93 0.02 3.56 -8.44
C GLU A 93 -1.01 2.72 -7.66
N TRP A 94 -0.84 1.40 -7.74
CA TRP A 94 -1.75 0.42 -7.15
C TRP A 94 -1.80 0.43 -5.61
N PHE A 95 -3.02 0.31 -5.05
CA PHE A 95 -3.23 0.03 -3.62
C PHE A 95 -4.52 -0.79 -3.37
N ASP A 96 -4.43 -1.94 -2.66
CA ASP A 96 -5.54 -2.90 -2.57
C ASP A 96 -6.61 -2.53 -1.52
N GLU A 97 -6.27 -2.48 -0.22
CA GLU A 97 -7.30 -2.46 0.84
C GLU A 97 -7.09 -1.41 1.94
N MET A 98 -5.89 -1.31 2.53
CA MET A 98 -5.60 -0.44 3.68
C MET A 98 -5.90 1.08 3.47
N LEU A 99 -6.01 1.58 2.24
CA LEU A 99 -6.22 3.00 1.92
C LEU A 99 -7.31 3.20 0.86
N LEU A 100 -8.21 2.21 0.72
CA LEU A 100 -9.25 2.22 -0.31
C LEU A 100 -10.20 3.41 -0.14
N GLU A 101 -10.58 3.75 1.10
CA GLU A 101 -11.46 4.90 1.34
C GLU A 101 -10.75 6.22 0.99
N GLU A 102 -9.49 6.37 1.40
CA GLU A 102 -8.71 7.58 1.12
C GLU A 102 -8.35 7.72 -0.36
N SER A 103 -8.12 6.61 -1.07
CA SER A 103 -7.91 6.63 -2.52
C SER A 103 -9.17 7.08 -3.24
N MET A 104 -10.36 6.62 -2.81
CA MET A 104 -11.64 7.05 -3.37
C MET A 104 -11.91 8.53 -3.14
N VAL A 105 -11.63 9.04 -1.94
CA VAL A 105 -11.71 10.49 -1.65
C VAL A 105 -10.74 11.27 -2.55
N THR A 106 -9.55 10.73 -2.81
CA THR A 106 -8.58 11.38 -3.70
C THR A 106 -9.05 11.34 -5.17
N MET A 107 -9.60 10.22 -5.63
CA MET A 107 -10.19 10.10 -6.98
C MET A 107 -11.35 11.07 -7.18
N GLN A 108 -12.25 11.22 -6.21
CA GLN A 108 -13.34 12.19 -6.27
C GLN A 108 -12.87 13.65 -6.40
N LYS A 109 -11.70 13.98 -5.85
CA LYS A 109 -11.11 15.32 -6.00
C LYS A 109 -10.52 15.56 -7.40
N LEU A 110 -10.25 14.48 -8.14
CA LEU A 110 -9.64 14.50 -9.46
C LEU A 110 -10.65 14.10 -10.55
N THR A 111 -11.95 14.06 -10.24
CA THR A 111 -13.02 13.69 -11.19
C THR A 111 -13.03 14.56 -12.45
N ASP A 112 -12.61 15.82 -12.33
CA ASP A 112 -12.47 16.74 -13.47
C ASP A 112 -11.40 16.32 -14.50
N GLN A 113 -10.50 15.40 -14.11
CA GLN A 113 -9.46 14.85 -14.98
C GLN A 113 -9.87 13.55 -15.68
N ILE A 114 -11.10 13.05 -15.42
CA ILE A 114 -11.60 11.86 -16.10
C ILE A 114 -11.78 12.18 -17.59
N SER A 115 -11.23 11.30 -18.43
CA SER A 115 -11.28 11.44 -19.87
C SER A 115 -11.37 10.08 -20.55
N TRP A 116 -11.60 10.07 -21.87
CA TRP A 116 -11.60 8.84 -22.67
C TRP A 116 -10.28 8.06 -22.61
N ILE A 117 -9.18 8.70 -22.19
CA ILE A 117 -7.86 8.09 -22.09
C ILE A 117 -7.77 7.19 -20.84
N ASN A 118 -8.31 7.64 -19.70
CA ASN A 118 -8.12 6.99 -18.40
C ASN A 118 -9.38 6.30 -17.83
N VAL A 119 -10.52 6.47 -18.48
CA VAL A 119 -11.79 5.85 -18.06
C VAL A 119 -11.71 4.32 -18.01
N HIS A 120 -10.88 3.70 -18.86
CA HIS A 120 -10.66 2.26 -18.86
C HIS A 120 -9.92 1.81 -17.58
N GLU A 121 -8.81 2.46 -17.25
CA GLU A 121 -8.01 2.19 -16.05
C GLU A 121 -8.84 2.44 -14.78
N LEU A 122 -9.65 3.51 -14.76
CA LEU A 122 -10.60 3.78 -13.69
C LEU A 122 -11.62 2.63 -13.53
N GLY A 123 -12.20 2.15 -14.64
CA GLY A 123 -13.13 1.02 -14.62
C GLY A 123 -12.49 -0.26 -14.07
N VAL A 124 -11.25 -0.55 -14.46
CA VAL A 124 -10.46 -1.67 -13.92
C VAL A 124 -10.26 -1.52 -12.41
N TYR A 125 -9.90 -0.31 -11.96
CA TYR A 125 -9.70 -0.01 -10.54
C TYR A 125 -10.98 -0.24 -9.71
N LEU A 126 -12.11 0.32 -10.15
CA LEU A 126 -13.40 0.21 -9.46
C LEU A 126 -13.89 -1.25 -9.40
N THR A 127 -13.77 -1.97 -10.52
CA THR A 127 -14.18 -3.38 -10.60
C THR A 127 -13.37 -4.25 -9.64
N ARG A 128 -12.06 -4.01 -9.56
CA ARG A 128 -11.18 -4.86 -8.75
C ARG A 128 -11.29 -4.57 -7.25
N THR A 129 -11.50 -3.31 -6.87
CA THR A 129 -11.75 -2.96 -5.46
C THR A 129 -13.17 -3.30 -5.01
N ASN A 130 -14.07 -3.61 -5.96
CA ASN A 130 -15.49 -3.83 -5.72
C ASN A 130 -16.13 -2.68 -4.92
N TYR A 131 -15.60 -1.47 -5.11
CA TYR A 131 -16.03 -0.29 -4.39
C TYR A 131 -16.98 0.52 -5.26
N PHE A 132 -18.19 0.72 -4.74
CA PHE A 132 -19.20 1.52 -5.42
C PHE A 132 -19.07 2.99 -4.99
N CYS A 133 -18.78 3.86 -5.95
CA CYS A 133 -18.73 5.30 -5.75
C CYS A 133 -19.73 6.01 -6.66
N ALA A 134 -20.89 6.39 -6.12
CA ALA A 134 -21.94 7.05 -6.91
C ALA A 134 -21.43 8.31 -7.64
N ALA A 135 -20.62 9.13 -6.97
CA ALA A 135 -20.06 10.36 -7.54
C ALA A 135 -19.11 10.15 -8.72
N LEU A 136 -18.57 8.93 -8.91
CA LEU A 136 -17.73 8.58 -10.06
C LEU A 136 -18.52 7.84 -11.15
N MET A 137 -19.79 7.52 -10.91
CA MET A 137 -20.67 6.76 -11.81
C MET A 137 -21.72 7.62 -12.51
N ASP A 138 -21.97 8.84 -12.01
CA ASP A 138 -22.86 9.85 -12.60
C ASP A 138 -22.20 10.59 -13.77
#